data_AF-A0A1A6C3V5-F1
#
_entry.id   AF-A0A1A6C3V5-F1
#
_cell.length_a   1.000
_cell.length_b   1.000
_cell.length_c   1.000
_cell.angle_alpha   90.00
_cell.angle_beta   90.00
_cell.angle_gamma   90.00
#
_symmetry.space_group_name_H-M   'P 1'
#
loop_
_entity.id
_entity.type
_entity.pdbx_description
1 polymer ?
#
loop_
_entity_poly.entity_id
_entity_poly.type
_entity_poly.pdbx_seq_one_letter_code
_entity_poly.pdbx_strand_id
1 'polypeptide(L)'
;MSTNIKQEDFNQRSYFWFSVSVGVFVGLVFGFAISSIVSTVRLHEARSHIDTRAATDMMKSQVERGRFGKAPRFTDLIDQNGAKVASTRFKGKVQIVSFIAPYGVHSSPVLVSHLMNLYQELKQSGLLGSKVVFVSYNLDPTHAGPPEMSRFMQAIAGLGPADASNWAFLTGSESSIGAVVAGRYAVQYRPLDAAAYRAYARRMQQRGQYDYAEAVNPLTQNAPPHPHIVDHDELVLVAPDGDIRVKIKQASAYPDDRILQDIAAMLKLPGMGKPG
;
A
#
# COMPACT_ATOMS: atom_id res chain seq x y z
N MET A 1 5.69 97.99 1.95
CA MET A 1 6.04 97.05 0.86
C MET A 1 6.21 95.69 1.49
N SER A 2 5.14 94.93 1.70
CA SER A 2 4.46 94.03 0.73
C SER A 2 5.38 92.97 0.14
N THR A 3 5.53 91.83 0.84
CA THR A 3 5.63 90.46 0.29
C THR A 3 5.99 89.50 1.41
N ASN A 4 5.01 88.92 2.12
CA ASN A 4 5.26 87.68 2.88
C ASN A 4 4.00 86.86 3.23
N ILE A 5 2.90 87.01 2.48
CA ILE A 5 1.64 86.27 2.74
C ILE A 5 1.44 85.08 1.77
N LYS A 6 2.30 84.90 0.76
CA LYS A 6 2.14 83.81 -0.23
C LYS A 6 2.93 82.52 0.07
N GLN A 7 3.82 82.51 1.06
CA GLN A 7 4.72 81.36 1.28
C GLN A 7 4.14 80.31 2.25
N GLU A 8 3.36 80.71 3.26
CA GLU A 8 2.84 79.77 4.28
C GLU A 8 1.66 78.91 3.79
N ASP A 9 0.80 79.47 2.93
CA ASP A 9 -0.43 78.80 2.46
C ASP A 9 -0.13 77.66 1.44
N PHE A 10 1.02 77.72 0.77
CA PHE A 10 1.44 76.67 -0.17
C PHE A 10 1.97 75.42 0.54
N ASN A 11 2.59 75.59 1.72
CA ASN A 11 3.16 74.46 2.47
C ASN A 11 2.07 73.60 3.12
N GLN A 12 1.03 74.18 3.74
CA GLN A 12 -0.03 73.40 4.38
C GLN A 12 -0.88 72.58 3.40
N ARG A 13 -1.21 73.13 2.23
CA ARG A 13 -1.94 72.39 1.18
C ARG A 13 -1.11 71.21 0.66
N SER A 14 0.19 71.37 0.53
CA SER A 14 1.09 70.32 0.03
C SER A 14 1.19 69.14 1.00
N TYR A 15 1.23 69.38 2.33
CA TYR A 15 1.24 68.31 3.34
C TYR A 15 -0.09 67.55 3.45
N PHE A 16 -1.23 68.22 3.24
CA PHE A 16 -2.54 67.57 3.26
C PHE A 16 -2.73 66.60 2.08
N TRP A 17 -2.31 66.98 0.87
CA TRP A 17 -2.35 66.08 -0.29
C TRP A 17 -1.32 64.95 -0.21
N PHE A 18 -0.17 65.16 0.46
CA PHE A 18 0.83 64.12 0.66
C PHE A 18 0.36 63.03 1.64
N SER A 19 -0.36 63.39 2.72
CA SER A 19 -0.83 62.40 3.72
C SER A 19 -1.96 61.52 3.21
N VAL A 20 -2.88 62.09 2.41
CA VAL A 20 -3.96 61.33 1.74
C VAL A 20 -3.39 60.36 0.71
N SER A 21 -2.36 60.78 -0.04
CA SER A 21 -1.71 59.94 -1.05
C SER A 21 -0.93 58.77 -0.44
N VAL A 22 -0.23 58.99 0.68
CA VAL A 22 0.47 57.92 1.41
C VAL A 22 -0.52 56.95 2.07
N GLY A 23 -1.63 57.44 2.65
CA GLY A 23 -2.66 56.60 3.27
C GLY A 23 -3.36 55.66 2.28
N VAL A 24 -3.67 56.13 1.06
CA VAL A 24 -4.27 55.31 -0.01
C VAL A 24 -3.26 54.28 -0.55
N PHE A 25 -1.97 54.64 -0.65
CA PHE A 25 -0.93 53.72 -1.12
C PHE A 25 -0.65 52.59 -0.11
N VAL A 26 -0.57 52.90 1.19
CA VAL A 26 -0.37 51.89 2.25
C VAL A 26 -1.61 50.99 2.39
N GLY A 27 -2.82 51.55 2.30
CA GLY A 27 -4.07 50.77 2.33
C GLY A 27 -4.21 49.81 1.15
N LEU A 28 -3.82 50.22 -0.06
CA LEU A 28 -3.82 49.35 -1.25
C LEU A 28 -2.74 48.26 -1.17
N VAL A 29 -1.53 48.58 -0.69
CA VAL A 29 -0.46 47.58 -0.54
C VAL A 29 -0.82 46.52 0.52
N PHE A 30 -1.42 46.91 1.66
CA PHE A 30 -1.90 45.96 2.66
C PHE A 30 -3.14 45.18 2.19
N GLY A 31 -4.08 45.82 1.46
CA GLY A 31 -5.24 45.14 0.88
C GLY A 31 -4.86 44.09 -0.17
N PHE A 32 -3.88 44.38 -1.03
CA PHE A 32 -3.34 43.43 -1.99
C PHE A 32 -2.52 42.32 -1.34
N ALA A 33 -1.76 42.61 -0.27
CA ALA A 33 -1.03 41.60 0.48
C ALA A 33 -1.95 40.63 1.25
N ILE A 34 -3.07 41.11 1.80
CA ILE A 34 -4.06 40.25 2.47
C ILE A 34 -4.85 39.45 1.42
N SER A 35 -5.20 40.04 0.28
CA SER A 35 -5.90 39.31 -0.78
C SER A 35 -5.00 38.25 -1.46
N SER A 36 -3.69 38.47 -1.56
CA SER A 36 -2.75 37.48 -2.09
C SER A 36 -2.50 36.33 -1.11
N ILE A 37 -2.48 36.60 0.20
CA ILE A 37 -2.43 35.57 1.25
C ILE A 37 -3.73 34.77 1.28
N VAL A 38 -4.91 35.40 1.22
CA VAL A 38 -6.20 34.69 1.19
C VAL A 38 -6.35 33.88 -0.10
N SER A 39 -5.87 34.38 -1.25
CA SER A 39 -5.90 33.62 -2.50
C SER A 39 -4.92 32.44 -2.49
N THR A 40 -3.74 32.58 -1.89
CA THR A 40 -2.78 31.46 -1.76
C THR A 40 -3.24 30.43 -0.74
N VAL A 41 -3.86 30.84 0.37
CA VAL A 41 -4.50 29.93 1.33
C VAL A 41 -5.66 29.18 0.67
N ARG A 42 -6.56 29.86 -0.05
CA ARG A 42 -7.65 29.20 -0.79
C ARG A 42 -7.16 28.26 -1.89
N LEU A 43 -6.07 28.59 -2.56
CA LEU A 43 -5.44 27.70 -3.55
C LEU A 43 -4.76 26.49 -2.89
N HIS A 44 -4.18 26.65 -1.69
CA HIS A 44 -3.59 25.55 -0.94
C HIS A 44 -4.66 24.63 -0.34
N GLU A 45 -5.74 25.18 0.21
CA GLU A 45 -6.90 24.42 0.69
C GLU A 45 -7.60 23.68 -0.46
N ALA A 46 -7.83 24.34 -1.60
CA ALA A 46 -8.41 23.67 -2.76
C ALA A 46 -7.51 22.53 -3.28
N ARG A 47 -6.18 22.73 -3.33
CA ARG A 47 -5.24 21.67 -3.72
C ARG A 47 -5.18 20.54 -2.70
N SER A 48 -5.11 20.85 -1.40
CA SER A 48 -5.07 19.82 -0.35
C SER A 48 -6.37 19.00 -0.33
N HIS A 49 -7.52 19.61 -0.57
CA HIS A 49 -8.79 18.89 -0.71
C HIS A 49 -8.87 18.04 -1.98
N ILE A 50 -8.33 18.51 -3.11
CA ILE A 50 -8.24 17.73 -4.36
C ILE A 50 -7.27 16.55 -4.19
N ASP A 51 -6.10 16.76 -3.59
CA ASP A 51 -5.11 15.72 -3.33
C ASP A 51 -5.64 14.68 -2.34
N THR A 52 -6.34 15.11 -1.28
CA THR A 52 -6.99 14.20 -0.32
C THR A 52 -8.12 13.40 -0.98
N ARG A 53 -8.92 14.03 -1.83
CA ARG A 53 -10.01 13.35 -2.55
C ARG A 53 -9.46 12.36 -3.57
N ALA A 54 -8.44 12.74 -4.33
CA ALA A 54 -7.76 11.86 -5.28
C ALA A 54 -7.10 10.66 -4.56
N ALA A 55 -6.40 10.90 -3.45
CA ALA A 55 -5.83 9.83 -2.62
C ALA A 55 -6.92 8.91 -2.03
N THR A 56 -8.05 9.48 -1.59
CA THR A 56 -9.21 8.72 -1.09
C THR A 56 -9.87 7.89 -2.19
N ASP A 57 -10.05 8.45 -3.38
CA ASP A 57 -10.66 7.77 -4.52
C ASP A 57 -9.72 6.69 -5.08
N MET A 58 -8.40 6.93 -5.11
CA MET A 58 -7.39 5.92 -5.42
C MET A 58 -7.43 4.78 -4.39
N MET A 59 -7.44 5.09 -3.09
CA MET A 59 -7.48 4.09 -2.03
C MET A 59 -8.79 3.27 -2.04
N LYS A 60 -9.91 3.89 -2.41
CA LYS A 60 -11.18 3.16 -2.65
C LYS A 60 -11.11 2.24 -3.86
N SER A 61 -10.43 2.66 -4.93
CA SER A 61 -10.29 1.83 -6.14
C SER A 61 -9.41 0.59 -5.94
N GLN A 62 -8.56 0.61 -4.91
CA GLN A 62 -7.65 -0.49 -4.58
C GLN A 62 -8.34 -1.63 -3.81
N VAL A 63 -9.49 -1.40 -3.18
CA VAL A 63 -10.12 -2.39 -2.29
C VAL A 63 -11.53 -2.77 -2.71
N GLU A 64 -11.76 -4.07 -2.87
CA GLU A 64 -13.07 -4.64 -3.16
C GLU A 64 -13.58 -5.42 -1.94
N ARG A 65 -14.75 -5.04 -1.40
CA ARG A 65 -15.40 -5.74 -0.30
C ARG A 65 -16.69 -6.40 -0.77
N GLY A 66 -16.88 -7.68 -0.43
CA GLY A 66 -18.04 -8.44 -0.91
C GLY A 66 -18.04 -9.88 -0.44
N ARG A 67 -18.67 -10.74 -1.24
CA ARG A 67 -18.58 -12.21 -1.11
C ARG A 67 -18.14 -12.75 -2.46
N PHE A 68 -16.90 -13.20 -2.55
CA PHE A 68 -16.28 -13.66 -3.81
C PHE A 68 -16.25 -15.19 -3.93
N GLY A 69 -17.01 -15.88 -3.06
CA GLY A 69 -17.03 -17.33 -2.97
C GLY A 69 -16.02 -17.88 -1.96
N LYS A 70 -15.89 -19.21 -1.92
CA LYS A 70 -14.99 -19.90 -0.98
C LYS A 70 -13.54 -19.85 -1.45
N ALA A 71 -12.61 -19.75 -0.51
CA ALA A 71 -11.20 -19.95 -0.77
C ALA A 71 -10.95 -21.36 -1.38
N PRO A 72 -9.99 -21.50 -2.31
CA PRO A 72 -9.65 -22.77 -2.94
C PRO A 72 -9.30 -23.86 -1.92
N ARG A 73 -9.72 -25.09 -2.22
CA ARG A 73 -9.36 -26.27 -1.42
C ARG A 73 -8.18 -27.00 -2.05
N PHE A 74 -7.26 -27.43 -1.21
CA PHE A 74 -6.12 -28.26 -1.55
C PHE A 74 -5.77 -29.17 -0.37
N THR A 75 -5.02 -30.24 -0.64
CA THR A 75 -4.71 -31.30 0.34
C THR A 75 -3.22 -31.58 0.52
N ASP A 76 -2.38 -31.11 -0.41
CA ASP A 76 -1.03 -31.62 -0.61
C ASP A 76 0.00 -30.54 -0.97
N LEU A 77 -0.31 -29.26 -0.72
CA LEU A 77 0.70 -28.21 -0.85
C LEU A 77 1.78 -28.36 0.23
N ILE A 78 2.94 -27.79 -0.02
CA ILE A 78 4.12 -27.90 0.84
C ILE A 78 4.46 -26.52 1.36
N ASP A 79 4.71 -26.38 2.66
CA ASP A 79 5.16 -25.11 3.23
C ASP A 79 6.69 -24.92 3.12
N GLN A 80 7.18 -23.73 3.52
CA GLN A 80 8.60 -23.39 3.50
C GLN A 80 9.48 -24.28 4.40
N ASN A 81 8.87 -25.03 5.32
CA ASN A 81 9.56 -25.99 6.18
C ASN A 81 9.52 -27.41 5.62
N GLY A 82 8.96 -27.60 4.41
CA GLY A 82 8.81 -28.90 3.77
C GLY A 82 7.61 -29.72 4.29
N ALA A 83 6.76 -29.14 5.14
CA ALA A 83 5.60 -29.85 5.68
C ALA A 83 4.43 -29.85 4.70
N LYS A 84 3.72 -30.97 4.59
CA LYS A 84 2.47 -31.05 3.83
C LYS A 84 1.38 -30.27 4.55
N VAL A 85 0.65 -29.44 3.81
CA VAL A 85 -0.41 -28.57 4.31
C VAL A 85 -1.67 -28.76 3.46
N ALA A 86 -2.77 -29.03 4.15
CA ALA A 86 -4.11 -29.00 3.57
C ALA A 86 -4.83 -27.71 3.97
N SER A 87 -5.70 -27.21 3.09
CA SER A 87 -6.56 -26.04 3.33
C SER A 87 -7.41 -26.14 4.62
N THR A 88 -7.70 -27.35 5.10
CA THR A 88 -8.42 -27.59 6.36
C THR A 88 -7.66 -27.10 7.60
N ARG A 89 -6.33 -26.93 7.53
CA ARG A 89 -5.50 -26.34 8.61
C ARG A 89 -5.94 -24.92 8.98
N PHE A 90 -6.57 -24.21 8.04
CA PHE A 90 -6.96 -22.80 8.20
C PHE A 90 -8.44 -22.61 8.54
N LYS A 91 -9.21 -23.69 8.68
CA LYS A 91 -10.65 -23.62 8.98
C LYS A 91 -10.90 -22.86 10.29
N GLY A 92 -11.87 -21.96 10.28
CA GLY A 92 -12.27 -21.20 11.47
C GLY A 92 -11.36 -20.01 11.80
N LYS A 93 -10.37 -19.70 10.94
CA LYS A 93 -9.46 -18.57 11.11
C LYS A 93 -9.66 -17.57 9.97
N VAL A 94 -9.42 -16.30 10.25
CA VAL A 94 -9.19 -15.32 9.19
C VAL A 94 -7.85 -15.63 8.52
N GLN A 95 -7.81 -15.64 7.19
CA GLN A 95 -6.57 -15.85 6.43
C GLN A 95 -6.20 -14.55 5.74
N ILE A 96 -4.97 -14.09 5.97
CA ILE A 96 -4.34 -13.01 5.24
C ILE A 96 -3.54 -13.66 4.12
N VAL A 97 -4.04 -13.58 2.89
CA VAL A 97 -3.51 -14.32 1.74
C VAL A 97 -2.71 -13.41 0.83
N SER A 98 -1.47 -13.79 0.54
CA SER A 98 -0.56 -13.03 -0.34
C SER A 98 0.09 -13.91 -1.41
N PHE A 99 0.62 -13.27 -2.47
CA PHE A 99 1.18 -13.95 -3.64
C PHE A 99 2.61 -13.47 -3.86
N ILE A 100 3.58 -14.37 -3.72
CA ILE A 100 4.99 -14.00 -3.54
C ILE A 100 5.86 -14.79 -4.51
N ALA A 101 6.73 -14.09 -5.24
CA ALA A 101 7.87 -14.68 -5.95
C ALA A 101 9.15 -14.51 -5.10
N PRO A 102 9.78 -15.59 -4.61
CA PRO A 102 10.94 -15.53 -3.69
C PRO A 102 12.15 -14.77 -4.22
N TYR A 103 12.42 -14.82 -5.53
CA TYR A 103 13.53 -14.09 -6.14
C TYR A 103 13.18 -12.65 -6.59
N GLY A 104 11.93 -12.21 -6.37
CA GLY A 104 11.52 -10.85 -6.75
C GLY A 104 12.22 -9.77 -5.93
N VAL A 105 12.55 -8.63 -6.56
CA VAL A 105 13.18 -7.45 -5.93
C VAL A 105 12.25 -6.23 -5.85
N HIS A 106 10.97 -6.41 -6.20
CA HIS A 106 9.97 -5.33 -6.20
C HIS A 106 8.84 -5.65 -5.23
N SER A 107 7.66 -6.03 -5.73
CA SER A 107 6.46 -6.19 -4.91
C SER A 107 6.60 -7.21 -3.78
N SER A 108 7.24 -8.37 -4.02
CA SER A 108 7.42 -9.43 -3.01
C SER A 108 8.08 -8.95 -1.71
N PRO A 109 9.33 -8.45 -1.72
CA PRO A 109 10.01 -8.04 -0.50
C PRO A 109 9.35 -6.85 0.20
N VAL A 110 8.79 -5.90 -0.56
CA VAL A 110 8.10 -4.73 0.01
C VAL A 110 6.81 -5.17 0.72
N LEU A 111 5.98 -5.99 0.06
CA LEU A 111 4.74 -6.51 0.65
C LEU A 111 5.01 -7.31 1.92
N VAL A 112 6.00 -8.20 1.92
CA VAL A 112 6.32 -8.99 3.11
C VAL A 112 6.83 -8.11 4.25
N SER A 113 7.69 -7.13 3.95
CA SER A 113 8.17 -6.18 4.96
C SER A 113 7.01 -5.37 5.56
N HIS A 114 6.07 -4.91 4.72
CA HIS A 114 4.86 -4.23 5.14
C HIS A 114 4.00 -5.12 6.07
N LEU A 115 3.71 -6.35 5.65
CA LEU A 115 2.91 -7.31 6.42
C LEU A 115 3.54 -7.71 7.76
N MET A 116 4.84 -7.47 7.98
CA MET A 116 5.46 -7.73 9.28
C MET A 116 4.94 -6.81 10.38
N ASN A 117 4.54 -5.57 10.07
CA ASN A 117 3.90 -4.70 11.06
C ASN A 117 2.60 -5.33 11.56
N LEU A 118 1.72 -5.67 10.61
CA LEU A 118 0.46 -6.39 10.88
C LEU A 118 0.69 -7.71 11.63
N TYR A 119 1.73 -8.47 11.26
CA TYR A 119 2.10 -9.72 11.92
C TYR A 119 2.42 -9.49 13.41
N GLN A 120 3.21 -8.47 13.74
CA GLN A 120 3.55 -8.15 15.13
C GLN A 120 2.35 -7.65 15.93
N GLU A 121 1.50 -6.80 15.33
CA GLU A 121 0.28 -6.30 15.99
C GLU A 121 -0.70 -7.43 16.33
N LEU A 122 -0.92 -8.36 15.39
CA LEU A 122 -1.75 -9.55 15.61
C LEU A 122 -1.15 -10.49 16.65
N LYS A 123 0.19 -10.61 16.70
CA LYS A 123 0.91 -11.39 17.71
C LYS A 123 0.72 -10.78 19.10
N GLN A 124 0.94 -9.46 19.25
CA GLN A 124 0.77 -8.74 20.51
C GLN A 124 -0.68 -8.79 21.02
N SER A 125 -1.65 -8.79 20.11
CA SER A 125 -3.07 -8.91 20.43
C SER A 125 -3.54 -10.34 20.77
N GLY A 126 -2.65 -11.34 20.70
CA GLY A 126 -2.99 -12.75 20.94
C GLY A 126 -3.89 -13.40 19.87
N LEU A 127 -4.10 -12.73 18.73
CA LEU A 127 -4.96 -13.19 17.64
C LEU A 127 -4.21 -14.09 16.65
N LEU A 128 -2.91 -13.87 16.49
CA LEU A 128 -2.07 -14.63 15.56
C LEU A 128 -2.03 -16.13 15.93
N GLY A 129 -2.21 -16.99 14.94
CA GLY A 129 -2.24 -18.45 15.09
C GLY A 129 -3.59 -18.99 15.57
N SER A 130 -4.23 -18.33 16.54
CA SER A 130 -5.50 -18.79 17.13
C SER A 130 -6.73 -18.35 16.31
N LYS A 131 -6.75 -17.10 15.83
CA LYS A 131 -7.86 -16.48 15.10
C LYS A 131 -7.46 -16.01 13.71
N VAL A 132 -6.20 -15.66 13.51
CA VAL A 132 -5.67 -15.12 12.24
C VAL A 132 -4.41 -15.88 11.84
N VAL A 133 -4.26 -16.17 10.56
CA VAL A 133 -3.05 -16.80 9.99
C VAL A 133 -2.67 -16.11 8.69
N PHE A 134 -1.38 -16.14 8.37
CA PHE A 134 -0.87 -15.70 7.08
C PHE A 134 -0.68 -16.91 6.16
N VAL A 135 -1.09 -16.76 4.90
CA VAL A 135 -0.97 -17.80 3.88
C VAL A 135 -0.43 -17.18 2.60
N SER A 136 0.83 -17.46 2.26
CA SER A 136 1.41 -17.01 1.02
C SER A 136 1.44 -18.12 -0.02
N TYR A 137 1.29 -17.79 -1.31
CA TYR A 137 1.48 -18.73 -2.41
C TYR A 137 2.71 -18.35 -3.24
N ASN A 138 3.57 -19.33 -3.50
CA ASN A 138 4.76 -19.16 -4.32
C ASN A 138 4.38 -19.06 -5.80
N LEU A 139 4.61 -17.90 -6.42
CA LEU A 139 4.33 -17.65 -7.83
C LEU A 139 5.40 -18.15 -8.79
N ASP A 140 6.51 -18.66 -8.26
CA ASP A 140 7.61 -19.22 -9.04
C ASP A 140 8.02 -20.62 -8.52
N PRO A 141 7.10 -21.60 -8.52
CA PRO A 141 7.34 -22.92 -7.94
C PRO A 141 8.35 -23.76 -8.73
N THR A 142 8.66 -23.40 -9.97
CA THR A 142 9.63 -24.12 -10.82
C THR A 142 11.08 -23.77 -10.48
N HIS A 143 11.34 -22.56 -9.97
CA HIS A 143 12.70 -22.09 -9.68
C HIS A 143 12.98 -21.94 -8.17
N ALA A 144 11.93 -21.76 -7.35
CA ALA A 144 12.07 -21.63 -5.90
C ALA A 144 11.27 -22.73 -5.16
N GLY A 145 11.97 -23.53 -4.36
CA GLY A 145 11.39 -24.55 -3.51
C GLY A 145 11.29 -24.12 -2.04
N PRO A 146 10.94 -25.04 -1.13
CA PRO A 146 10.90 -24.78 0.30
C PRO A 146 12.19 -24.14 0.88
N PRO A 147 13.41 -24.57 0.50
CA PRO A 147 14.63 -23.95 1.00
C PRO A 147 14.74 -22.45 0.64
N GLU A 148 14.42 -22.09 -0.59
CA GLU A 148 14.44 -20.69 -1.07
C GLU A 148 13.36 -19.88 -0.38
N MET A 149 12.15 -20.43 -0.23
CA MET A 149 11.06 -19.78 0.48
C MET A 149 11.42 -19.52 1.95
N SER A 150 12.07 -20.47 2.62
CA SER A 150 12.54 -20.32 4.00
C SER A 150 13.61 -19.24 4.11
N ARG A 151 14.59 -19.22 3.20
CA ARG A 151 15.61 -18.17 3.13
C ARG A 151 15.01 -16.80 2.87
N PHE A 152 14.00 -16.71 2.00
CA PHE A 152 13.29 -15.47 1.73
C PHE A 152 12.60 -14.94 2.99
N MET A 153 11.85 -15.79 3.71
CA MET A 153 11.19 -15.42 4.96
C MET A 153 12.20 -14.99 6.03
N GLN A 154 13.33 -15.68 6.15
CA GLN A 154 14.38 -15.30 7.08
C GLN A 154 15.02 -13.95 6.73
N ALA A 155 15.29 -13.71 5.44
CA ALA A 155 15.99 -12.51 4.97
C ALA A 155 15.11 -11.26 5.01
N ILE A 156 13.82 -11.40 4.65
CA ILE A 156 12.90 -10.26 4.50
C ILE A 156 12.05 -10.06 5.76
N ALA A 157 11.45 -11.13 6.27
CA ALA A 157 10.55 -11.06 7.43
C ALA A 157 11.26 -11.26 8.78
N GLY A 158 12.53 -11.68 8.78
CA GLY A 158 13.25 -12.07 10.00
C GLY A 158 12.66 -13.31 10.68
N LEU A 159 11.82 -14.08 9.96
CA LEU A 159 11.13 -15.26 10.49
C LEU A 159 11.90 -16.53 10.10
N GLY A 160 12.48 -17.19 11.10
CA GLY A 160 13.06 -18.51 10.92
C GLY A 160 12.01 -19.63 10.87
N PRO A 161 12.44 -20.88 10.62
CA PRO A 161 11.54 -22.04 10.54
C PRO A 161 10.59 -22.20 11.74
N ALA A 162 11.08 -21.92 12.95
CA ALA A 162 10.30 -22.01 14.19
C ALA A 162 9.31 -20.84 14.37
N ASP A 163 9.69 -19.65 13.92
CA ASP A 163 8.91 -18.41 14.10
C ASP A 163 7.80 -18.27 13.06
N ALA A 164 7.93 -18.93 11.91
CA ALA A 164 6.98 -18.88 10.82
C ALA A 164 5.79 -19.87 10.97
N SER A 165 5.58 -20.47 12.15
CA SER A 165 4.51 -21.46 12.38
C SER A 165 3.09 -20.95 12.09
N ASN A 166 2.88 -19.63 12.17
CA ASN A 166 1.61 -18.94 11.89
C ASN A 166 1.58 -18.26 10.50
N TRP A 167 2.63 -18.42 9.70
CA TRP A 167 2.73 -17.96 8.32
C TRP A 167 3.11 -19.12 7.41
N ALA A 168 2.11 -19.70 6.76
CA ALA A 168 2.34 -20.78 5.80
C ALA A 168 2.67 -20.18 4.43
N PHE A 169 3.91 -20.26 3.99
CA PHE A 169 4.29 -19.94 2.62
C PHE A 169 4.27 -21.25 1.83
N LEU A 170 3.33 -21.37 0.89
CA LEU A 170 2.95 -22.62 0.24
C LEU A 170 3.47 -22.70 -1.20
N THR A 171 3.95 -23.88 -1.58
CA THR A 171 4.35 -24.24 -2.94
C THR A 171 3.78 -25.63 -3.33
N GLY A 172 3.94 -26.00 -4.59
CA GLY A 172 3.48 -27.25 -5.17
C GLY A 172 3.91 -27.36 -6.63
N SER A 173 3.23 -28.17 -7.44
CA SER A 173 3.43 -28.09 -8.89
C SER A 173 2.92 -26.74 -9.42
N GLU A 174 3.49 -26.30 -10.55
CA GLU A 174 3.03 -25.09 -11.25
C GLU A 174 1.52 -25.13 -11.54
N SER A 175 1.00 -26.30 -11.95
CA SER A 175 -0.43 -26.50 -12.18
C SER A 175 -1.28 -26.34 -10.92
N SER A 176 -0.83 -26.87 -9.77
CA SER A 176 -1.55 -26.77 -8.51
C SER A 176 -1.57 -25.34 -7.98
N ILE A 177 -0.44 -24.64 -8.05
CA ILE A 177 -0.35 -23.22 -7.68
C ILE A 177 -1.20 -22.38 -8.62
N GLY A 178 -1.06 -22.55 -9.93
CA GLY A 178 -1.85 -21.82 -10.92
C GLY A 178 -3.35 -21.99 -10.70
N ALA A 179 -3.83 -23.22 -10.45
CA ALA A 179 -5.23 -23.49 -10.17
C ALA A 179 -5.74 -22.81 -8.89
N VAL A 180 -4.91 -22.74 -7.83
CA VAL A 180 -5.27 -22.06 -6.58
C VAL A 180 -5.32 -20.54 -6.78
N VAL A 181 -4.27 -19.97 -7.37
CA VAL A 181 -4.11 -18.51 -7.53
C VAL A 181 -5.09 -17.94 -8.55
N ALA A 182 -5.17 -18.54 -9.75
CA ALA A 182 -6.06 -18.08 -10.81
C ALA A 182 -7.53 -18.50 -10.58
N GLY A 183 -7.78 -19.42 -9.64
CA GLY A 183 -9.11 -19.90 -9.29
C GLY A 183 -9.98 -18.84 -8.60
N ARG A 184 -10.43 -19.10 -7.38
CA ARG A 184 -11.35 -18.18 -6.67
C ARG A 184 -10.69 -16.92 -6.15
N TYR A 185 -9.37 -16.93 -5.94
CA TYR A 185 -8.64 -15.71 -5.67
C TYR A 185 -8.64 -14.78 -6.89
N ALA A 186 -8.68 -15.32 -8.12
CA ALA A 186 -8.70 -14.58 -9.37
C ALA A 186 -7.56 -13.56 -9.51
N VAL A 187 -6.41 -13.89 -8.92
CA VAL A 187 -5.20 -13.06 -9.00
C VAL A 187 -4.52 -13.36 -10.32
N GLN A 188 -4.20 -12.28 -11.05
CA GLN A 188 -3.45 -12.36 -12.30
C GLN A 188 -2.02 -11.94 -12.04
N TYR A 189 -1.07 -12.73 -12.53
CA TYR A 189 0.34 -12.38 -12.51
C TYR A 189 0.96 -12.74 -13.86
N ARG A 190 2.05 -12.09 -14.22
CA ARG A 190 2.73 -12.33 -15.50
C ARG A 190 4.20 -12.65 -15.29
N PRO A 191 4.68 -13.82 -15.73
CA PRO A 191 6.11 -14.06 -15.88
C PRO A 191 6.61 -13.31 -17.12
N LEU A 192 7.64 -12.49 -16.96
CA LEU A 192 8.27 -11.74 -18.03
C LEU A 192 9.74 -12.13 -18.13
N ASP A 193 10.23 -12.34 -19.35
CA ASP A 193 11.67 -12.37 -19.58
C ASP A 193 12.29 -10.98 -19.39
N ALA A 194 13.63 -10.90 -19.45
CA ALA A 194 14.35 -9.65 -19.24
C ALA A 194 13.99 -8.55 -20.26
N ALA A 195 13.70 -8.90 -21.52
CA ALA A 195 13.37 -7.91 -22.56
C ALA A 195 11.94 -7.37 -22.39
N ALA A 196 10.98 -8.25 -22.14
CA ALA A 196 9.60 -7.93 -21.82
C ALA A 196 9.51 -7.12 -20.52
N TYR A 197 10.31 -7.45 -19.51
CA TYR A 197 10.40 -6.71 -18.26
C TYR A 197 10.90 -5.28 -18.47
N ARG A 198 11.98 -5.08 -19.24
CA ARG A 198 12.46 -3.73 -19.58
C ARG A 198 11.39 -2.89 -20.29
N ALA A 199 10.62 -3.50 -21.20
CA ALA A 199 9.52 -2.81 -21.87
C ALA A 199 8.38 -2.47 -20.91
N TYR A 200 8.05 -3.40 -20.00
CA TYR A 200 7.07 -3.18 -18.94
C TYR A 200 7.49 -2.03 -18.01
N ALA A 201 8.72 -2.04 -17.51
CA ALA A 201 9.25 -1.00 -16.63
C ALA A 201 9.18 0.40 -17.26
N ARG A 202 9.56 0.54 -18.55
CA ARG A 202 9.44 1.81 -19.28
C ARG A 202 7.99 2.33 -19.36
N ARG A 203 7.01 1.44 -19.56
CA ARG A 203 5.59 1.84 -19.60
C ARG A 203 5.10 2.31 -18.22
N MET A 204 5.53 1.65 -17.14
CA MET A 204 5.17 2.04 -15.78
C MET A 204 5.75 3.41 -15.41
N GLN A 205 7.00 3.67 -15.81
CA GLN A 205 7.66 4.97 -15.64
C GLN A 205 6.89 6.10 -16.34
N GLN A 206 6.47 5.89 -17.59
CA GLN A 206 5.70 6.87 -18.36
C GLN A 206 4.34 7.21 -17.73
N ARG A 207 3.77 6.29 -16.94
CA ARG A 207 2.48 6.46 -16.28
C ARG A 207 2.59 7.04 -14.86
N GLY A 208 3.80 7.34 -14.38
CA GLY A 208 4.02 7.78 -13.00
C GLY A 208 3.65 6.73 -11.95
N GLN A 209 3.61 5.45 -12.34
CA GLN A 209 3.26 4.32 -11.47
C GLN A 209 4.50 3.59 -10.92
N TYR A 210 5.67 4.21 -11.04
CA TYR A 210 6.93 3.67 -10.58
C TYR A 210 7.27 4.28 -9.23
N ASP A 211 7.00 3.56 -8.15
CA ASP A 211 7.71 3.83 -6.90
C ASP A 211 7.82 2.58 -6.03
N TYR A 212 8.65 1.64 -6.49
CA TYR A 212 9.37 0.79 -5.56
C TYR A 212 10.79 0.66 -6.10
N ALA A 213 11.72 1.40 -5.50
CA ALA A 213 13.14 1.10 -5.62
C ALA A 213 13.36 -0.42 -5.43
N GLU A 214 14.34 -1.00 -6.13
CA GLU A 214 14.69 -2.39 -5.90
C GLU A 214 14.95 -2.60 -4.41
N ALA A 215 14.12 -3.43 -3.80
CA ALA A 215 14.31 -3.83 -2.43
C ALA A 215 15.44 -4.85 -2.37
N VAL A 216 16.24 -4.76 -1.31
CA VAL A 216 17.34 -5.69 -1.08
C VAL A 216 16.76 -7.08 -0.86
N ASN A 217 17.01 -7.99 -1.80
CA ASN A 217 16.70 -9.40 -1.67
C ASN A 217 17.99 -10.22 -1.87
N PRO A 218 18.62 -10.73 -0.80
CA PRO A 218 19.88 -11.48 -0.90
C PRO A 218 19.79 -12.74 -1.76
N LEU A 219 18.59 -13.28 -1.99
CA LEU A 219 18.42 -14.50 -2.79
C LEU A 219 18.76 -14.30 -4.26
N THR A 220 18.78 -13.06 -4.78
CA THR A 220 19.08 -12.79 -6.20
C THR A 220 20.54 -12.99 -6.57
N GLN A 221 21.47 -12.94 -5.59
CA GLN A 221 22.91 -13.04 -5.86
C GLN A 221 23.30 -14.37 -6.53
N ASN A 222 22.57 -15.44 -6.22
CA ASN A 222 22.83 -16.79 -6.74
C ASN A 222 21.56 -17.43 -7.33
N ALA A 223 20.60 -16.61 -7.75
CA ALA A 223 19.37 -17.12 -8.32
C ALA A 223 19.64 -17.77 -9.69
N PRO A 224 19.05 -18.94 -10.00
CA PRO A 224 19.06 -19.47 -11.35
C PRO A 224 18.34 -18.50 -12.29
N PRO A 225 18.54 -18.58 -13.63
CA PRO A 225 17.71 -17.83 -14.56
C PRO A 225 16.22 -18.06 -14.28
N HIS A 226 15.49 -16.98 -13.99
CA HIS A 226 14.08 -17.02 -13.61
C HIS A 226 13.34 -15.84 -14.26
N PRO A 227 12.02 -15.95 -14.46
CA PRO A 227 11.22 -14.83 -14.96
C PRO A 227 11.08 -13.72 -13.91
N HIS A 228 10.84 -12.50 -14.38
CA HIS A 228 10.33 -11.41 -13.55
C HIS A 228 8.81 -11.59 -13.41
N ILE A 229 8.35 -11.92 -12.21
CA ILE A 229 6.92 -12.00 -11.91
C ILE A 229 6.40 -10.60 -11.58
N VAL A 230 5.37 -10.13 -12.29
CA VAL A 230 4.75 -8.81 -12.09
C VAL A 230 3.23 -8.90 -11.89
N ASP A 231 2.62 -7.77 -11.52
CA ASP A 231 1.17 -7.57 -11.29
C ASP A 231 0.57 -8.34 -10.10
N HIS A 232 1.40 -8.74 -9.13
CA HIS A 232 0.99 -9.62 -8.04
C HIS A 232 0.97 -8.95 -6.64
N ASP A 233 1.03 -7.61 -6.58
CA ASP A 233 0.89 -6.86 -5.32
C ASP A 233 -0.58 -6.84 -4.89
N GLU A 234 -1.06 -7.99 -4.40
CA GLU A 234 -2.43 -8.21 -3.99
C GLU A 234 -2.48 -8.96 -2.65
N LEU A 235 -3.42 -8.55 -1.81
CA LEU A 235 -3.76 -9.21 -0.55
C LEU A 235 -5.24 -9.60 -0.56
N VAL A 236 -5.54 -10.82 -0.14
CA VAL A 236 -6.91 -11.32 -0.05
C VAL A 236 -7.21 -11.70 1.40
N LEU A 237 -8.36 -11.26 1.91
CA LEU A 237 -8.83 -11.63 3.24
C LEU A 237 -9.96 -12.67 3.14
N VAL A 238 -9.72 -13.82 3.78
CA VAL A 238 -10.69 -14.91 3.89
C VAL A 238 -11.25 -14.94 5.30
N ALA A 239 -12.58 -14.96 5.44
CA ALA A 239 -13.26 -15.04 6.72
C ALA A 239 -13.18 -16.46 7.35
N PRO A 240 -13.50 -16.61 8.65
CA PRO A 240 -13.46 -17.91 9.35
C PRO A 240 -14.32 -19.01 8.73
N ASP A 241 -15.40 -18.64 8.03
CA ASP A 241 -16.28 -19.55 7.31
C ASP A 241 -15.72 -19.96 5.93
N GLY A 242 -14.55 -19.45 5.55
CA GLY A 242 -13.87 -19.71 4.28
C GLY A 242 -14.32 -18.82 3.13
N ASP A 243 -15.22 -17.86 3.33
CA ASP A 243 -15.58 -16.89 2.27
C ASP A 243 -14.45 -15.87 2.06
N ILE A 244 -14.10 -15.62 0.80
CA ILE A 244 -13.27 -14.48 0.42
C ILE A 244 -14.15 -13.22 0.55
N ARG A 245 -13.69 -12.26 1.34
CA ARG A 245 -14.47 -11.06 1.70
C ARG A 245 -13.86 -9.75 1.26
N VAL A 246 -12.54 -9.67 1.19
CA VAL A 246 -11.83 -8.45 0.79
C VAL A 246 -10.71 -8.83 -0.17
N LYS A 247 -10.55 -8.05 -1.23
CA LYS A 247 -9.39 -8.08 -2.14
C LYS A 247 -8.78 -6.70 -2.19
N ILE A 248 -7.47 -6.61 -2.05
CA ILE A 248 -6.71 -5.35 -1.95
C ILE A 248 -5.60 -5.40 -2.99
N LYS A 249 -5.65 -4.50 -3.98
CA LYS A 249 -4.58 -4.26 -4.95
C LYS A 249 -3.61 -3.22 -4.41
N GLN A 250 -2.36 -3.27 -4.87
CA GLN A 250 -1.28 -2.43 -4.35
C GLN A 250 -1.17 -2.56 -2.82
N ALA A 251 -1.29 -3.80 -2.35
CA ALA A 251 -1.40 -4.11 -0.93
C ALA A 251 -0.19 -3.63 -0.13
N SER A 252 0.99 -3.59 -0.74
CA SER A 252 2.20 -3.05 -0.11
C SER A 252 2.13 -1.57 0.27
N ALA A 253 1.17 -0.82 -0.28
CA ALA A 253 0.91 0.58 0.06
C ALA A 253 -0.43 0.78 0.81
N TYR A 254 -1.17 -0.29 1.11
CA TYR A 254 -2.48 -0.18 1.74
C TYR A 254 -2.34 -0.14 3.27
N PRO A 255 -3.03 0.76 4.00
CA PRO A 255 -2.79 0.93 5.44
C PRO A 255 -3.18 -0.27 6.31
N ASP A 256 -2.30 -0.64 7.25
CA ASP A 256 -2.49 -1.78 8.17
C ASP A 256 -3.73 -1.62 9.06
N ASP A 257 -4.06 -0.40 9.50
CA ASP A 257 -5.24 -0.11 10.32
C ASP A 257 -6.55 -0.47 9.61
N ARG A 258 -6.60 -0.31 8.29
CA ARG A 258 -7.75 -0.69 7.46
C ARG A 258 -7.84 -2.19 7.29
N ILE A 259 -6.70 -2.88 7.15
CA ILE A 259 -6.66 -4.35 7.13
C ILE A 259 -7.16 -4.90 8.47
N LEU A 260 -6.68 -4.33 9.59
CA LEU A 260 -7.14 -4.69 10.93
C LEU A 260 -8.64 -4.46 11.14
N GLN A 261 -9.20 -3.35 10.65
CA GLN A 261 -10.65 -3.10 10.69
C GLN A 261 -11.44 -4.21 9.98
N ASP A 262 -11.00 -4.62 8.78
CA ASP A 262 -11.64 -5.70 8.04
C ASP A 262 -11.52 -7.05 8.79
N ILE A 263 -10.36 -7.36 9.38
CA ILE A 263 -10.15 -8.55 10.21
C ILE A 263 -11.09 -8.53 11.44
N ALA A 264 -11.15 -7.41 12.16
CA ALA A 264 -11.99 -7.26 13.35
C ALA A 264 -13.47 -7.44 13.03
N ALA A 265 -13.93 -6.89 11.89
CA ALA A 265 -15.28 -7.08 11.39
C ALA A 265 -15.59 -8.57 11.10
N MET A 266 -14.65 -9.30 10.49
CA MET A 266 -14.81 -10.75 10.22
C MET A 266 -14.84 -11.59 11.50
N LEU A 267 -14.07 -11.19 12.51
CA LEU A 267 -14.03 -11.83 13.82
C LEU A 267 -15.20 -11.41 14.73
N LYS A 268 -16.01 -10.43 14.32
CA LYS A 268 -17.11 -9.85 15.10
C LYS A 268 -16.65 -9.32 16.47
N LEU A 269 -15.47 -8.71 16.53
CA LEU A 269 -14.95 -8.14 17.76
C LEU A 269 -15.72 -6.84 18.11
N PRO A 270 -16.17 -6.65 19.37
CA PRO A 270 -16.88 -5.43 19.77
C PRO A 270 -15.99 -4.19 19.65
N GLY A 271 -16.57 -3.06 19.22
CA GLY A 271 -15.89 -1.74 19.21
C GLY A 271 -15.15 -1.35 17.92
N MET A 272 -15.14 -2.17 16.86
CA MET A 272 -14.50 -1.83 15.57
C MET A 272 -15.41 -2.07 14.35
N GLY A 273 -16.73 -2.01 14.54
CA GLY A 273 -17.71 -2.23 13.48
C GLY A 273 -18.42 -0.95 13.05
N LYS A 274 -18.01 -0.42 11.88
CA LYS A 274 -18.52 0.72 11.08
C LYS A 274 -17.75 2.03 11.23
N PRO A 275 -17.07 2.51 10.17
CA PRO A 275 -16.95 3.95 9.95
C PRO A 275 -18.33 4.50 9.56
N GLY A 276 -18.66 5.69 10.07
CA GLY A 276 -19.71 6.54 9.51
C GLY A 276 -19.34 7.04 8.12
#